data_AF-A0A164Q302-F1
#
_entry.id   AF-A0A164Q302-F1
#
_cell.length_a   1.000
_cell.length_b   1.000
_cell.length_c   1.000
_cell.angle_alpha   90.00
_cell.angle_beta   90.00
_cell.angle_gamma   90.00
#
_symmetry.space_group_name_H-M   'P 1'
#
loop_
_entity.id
_entity.type
_entity.pdbx_description
1 polymer ?
#
loop_
_entity_poly.entity_id
_entity_poly.type
_entity_poly.pdbx_seq_one_letter_code
_entity_poly.pdbx_strand_id
1 'polypeptide(L)'
;MPTSRDPEARRSRARDEFVDAAYRVIDSGGPNPSMNDIAREAGATKPRLYRQFADKADLYSAVAQRMADEVYTLAVSDFNFLLDAPVSALRHAITGYAEVVGRHPNVFRFLAQSRTTPEDSAAAPPLDIGRDIATRFSTVAETILKSVDADTTGIDYACRAAVGAVLAATDLWLDDQELEAAEFVDQLSALVWGLLDAFLRRKEIDLDGDEPIFVALARLKG
;
A
#
# COMPACT_ATOMS: atom_id res chain seq x y z
N MET A 1 -27.76 20.31 15.68
CA MET A 1 -27.86 18.97 15.04
C MET A 1 -27.90 19.14 13.53
N PRO A 2 -26.85 18.78 12.77
CA PRO A 2 -26.93 18.75 11.32
C PRO A 2 -27.62 17.46 10.87
N THR A 3 -28.63 17.60 10.02
CA THR A 3 -29.49 16.55 9.47
C THR A 3 -28.77 15.65 8.46
N SER A 4 -29.04 14.35 8.55
CA SER A 4 -28.55 13.22 7.74
C SER A 4 -28.97 13.21 6.25
N ARG A 5 -29.16 14.37 5.61
CA ARG A 5 -29.86 14.51 4.31
C ARG A 5 -29.00 14.81 3.09
N ASP A 6 -27.68 14.66 3.17
CA ASP A 6 -26.80 14.83 2.01
C ASP A 6 -26.80 13.56 1.11
N PRO A 7 -27.23 13.64 -0.18
CA PRO A 7 -27.13 12.55 -1.14
C PRO A 7 -25.71 12.01 -1.33
N GLU A 8 -24.69 12.85 -1.20
CA GLU A 8 -23.29 12.47 -1.37
C GLU A 8 -22.80 11.64 -0.18
N ALA A 9 -23.09 12.08 1.04
CA ALA A 9 -22.83 11.30 2.26
C ALA A 9 -23.59 9.96 2.31
N ARG A 10 -24.76 9.84 1.67
CA ARG A 10 -25.45 8.54 1.54
C ARG A 10 -24.80 7.64 0.49
N ARG A 11 -24.31 8.20 -0.61
CA ARG A 11 -23.59 7.46 -1.65
C ARG A 11 -22.25 6.94 -1.11
N SER A 12 -21.50 7.78 -0.37
CA SER A 12 -20.25 7.37 0.30
C SER A 12 -20.50 6.20 1.25
N ARG A 13 -21.47 6.32 2.17
CA ARG A 13 -21.81 5.24 3.11
C ARG A 13 -22.21 3.93 2.41
N ALA A 14 -23.00 4.02 1.34
CA ALA A 14 -23.38 2.83 0.57
C ALA A 14 -22.18 2.21 -0.16
N ARG A 15 -21.23 3.03 -0.63
CA ARG A 15 -19.98 2.55 -1.23
C ARG A 15 -19.13 1.83 -0.19
N ASP A 16 -18.99 2.40 1.00
CA ASP A 16 -18.24 1.82 2.13
C ASP A 16 -18.84 0.48 2.57
N GLU A 17 -20.18 0.36 2.66
CA GLU A 17 -20.88 -0.91 2.95
C GLU A 17 -20.45 -2.06 2.01
N PHE A 18 -20.32 -1.76 0.71
CA PHE A 18 -19.90 -2.74 -0.29
C PHE A 18 -18.41 -3.06 -0.22
N VAL A 19 -17.56 -2.08 0.10
CA VAL A 19 -16.12 -2.31 0.31
C VAL A 19 -15.91 -3.20 1.52
N ASP A 20 -16.62 -2.95 2.62
CA ASP A 20 -16.56 -3.76 3.85
C ASP A 20 -17.03 -5.19 3.60
N ALA A 21 -18.13 -5.35 2.84
CA ALA A 21 -18.61 -6.65 2.42
C ALA A 21 -17.58 -7.38 1.54
N ALA A 22 -16.95 -6.68 0.59
CA ALA A 22 -15.90 -7.26 -0.24
C ALA A 22 -14.72 -7.74 0.61
N TYR A 23 -14.27 -6.93 1.56
CA TYR A 23 -13.22 -7.29 2.51
C TYR A 23 -13.55 -8.59 3.26
N ARG A 24 -14.75 -8.69 3.85
CA ARG A 24 -15.19 -9.90 4.57
C ARG A 24 -15.28 -11.14 3.67
N VAL A 25 -15.80 -10.98 2.45
CA VAL A 25 -15.88 -12.09 1.48
C VAL A 25 -14.48 -12.57 1.11
N ILE A 26 -13.54 -11.67 0.87
CA ILE A 26 -12.16 -12.03 0.48
C ILE A 26 -11.45 -12.69 1.66
N ASP A 27 -11.54 -12.10 2.86
CA ASP A 27 -10.90 -12.63 4.06
C ASP A 27 -11.34 -14.07 4.36
N SER A 28 -12.66 -14.32 4.33
CA SER A 28 -13.22 -15.62 4.69
C SER A 28 -13.24 -16.64 3.54
N GLY A 29 -13.41 -16.18 2.30
CA GLY A 29 -13.63 -17.02 1.12
C GLY A 29 -12.41 -17.20 0.22
N GLY A 30 -11.31 -16.51 0.49
CA GLY A 30 -10.09 -16.53 -0.31
C GLY A 30 -10.03 -15.41 -1.37
N PRO A 31 -8.91 -15.32 -2.11
CA PRO A 31 -8.58 -14.16 -2.94
C PRO A 31 -9.39 -14.02 -4.25
N ASN A 32 -10.48 -14.77 -4.44
CA ASN A 32 -11.26 -14.79 -5.68
C ASN A 32 -12.75 -14.54 -5.41
N PRO A 33 -13.13 -13.33 -4.94
CA PRO A 33 -14.51 -13.04 -4.58
C PRO A 33 -15.41 -12.94 -5.82
N SER A 34 -16.64 -13.45 -5.73
CA SER A 34 -17.65 -13.19 -6.76
C SER A 34 -18.46 -11.93 -6.44
N MET A 35 -18.82 -11.15 -7.47
CA MET A 35 -19.69 -9.98 -7.30
C MET A 35 -21.05 -10.32 -6.67
N ASN A 36 -21.50 -11.57 -6.83
CA ASN A 36 -22.74 -12.06 -6.24
C ASN A 36 -22.58 -12.26 -4.72
N ASP A 37 -21.44 -12.81 -4.30
CA ASP A 37 -21.15 -13.03 -2.89
C ASP A 37 -20.99 -11.69 -2.16
N ILE A 38 -20.30 -10.72 -2.79
CA ILE A 38 -20.15 -9.36 -2.24
C ILE A 38 -21.52 -8.68 -2.07
N ALA A 39 -22.38 -8.74 -3.09
CA ALA A 39 -23.72 -8.15 -3.00
C ALA A 39 -24.55 -8.81 -1.88
N ARG A 40 -24.49 -10.15 -1.78
CA ARG A 40 -25.17 -10.93 -0.74
C ARG A 40 -24.66 -10.55 0.65
N GLU A 41 -23.34 -10.46 0.83
CA GLU A 41 -22.69 -10.06 2.09
C GLU A 41 -23.07 -8.63 2.50
N ALA A 42 -23.24 -7.73 1.53
CA ALA A 42 -23.71 -6.36 1.77
C ALA A 42 -25.25 -6.28 2.03
N GLY A 43 -25.97 -7.40 2.05
CA GLY A 43 -27.43 -7.42 2.16
C GLY A 43 -28.13 -6.70 0.99
N ALA A 44 -27.52 -6.71 -0.18
CA ALA A 44 -27.90 -5.92 -1.33
C ALA A 44 -28.03 -6.76 -2.62
N THR A 45 -28.61 -6.15 -3.65
CA THR A 45 -28.71 -6.78 -4.96
C THR A 45 -27.54 -6.38 -5.87
N LYS A 46 -27.20 -7.24 -6.82
CA LYS A 46 -26.15 -6.97 -7.82
C LYS A 46 -26.38 -5.64 -8.58
N PRO A 47 -27.61 -5.27 -8.98
CA PRO A 47 -27.87 -3.95 -9.56
C PRO A 47 -27.68 -2.76 -8.61
N ARG A 48 -27.77 -2.94 -7.28
CA ARG A 48 -27.44 -1.87 -6.31
C ARG A 48 -25.93 -1.66 -6.24
N LEU A 49 -25.15 -2.75 -6.27
CA LEU A 49 -23.70 -2.71 -6.30
C LEU A 49 -23.19 -1.94 -7.53
N TYR A 50 -23.65 -2.31 -8.73
CA TYR A 50 -23.26 -1.62 -9.97
C TYR A 50 -23.75 -0.16 -10.09
N ARG A 51 -24.60 0.32 -9.18
CA ARG A 51 -24.91 1.76 -9.08
C ARG A 51 -23.87 2.53 -8.26
N GLN A 52 -23.13 1.85 -7.39
CA GLN A 52 -22.07 2.48 -6.57
C GLN A 52 -20.70 2.44 -7.23
N PHE A 53 -20.47 1.44 -8.10
CA PHE A 53 -19.20 1.23 -8.79
C PHE A 53 -19.42 1.15 -10.29
N ALA A 54 -18.57 1.85 -11.04
CA ALA A 54 -18.63 1.86 -12.50
C ALA A 54 -18.38 0.47 -13.10
N ASP A 55 -17.43 -0.26 -12.53
CA ASP A 55 -17.06 -1.61 -12.91
C ASP A 55 -16.40 -2.37 -11.74
N LYS A 56 -15.84 -3.55 -12.02
CA LYS A 56 -15.10 -4.33 -11.02
C LYS A 56 -13.83 -3.61 -10.55
N ALA A 57 -13.13 -2.91 -11.45
CA ALA A 57 -11.90 -2.21 -11.11
C ALA A 57 -12.16 -1.03 -10.17
N ASP A 58 -13.28 -0.33 -10.30
CA ASP A 58 -13.65 0.72 -9.35
C ASP A 58 -13.88 0.17 -7.92
N LEU A 59 -14.53 -1.00 -7.80
CA LEU A 59 -14.69 -1.67 -6.51
C LEU A 59 -13.33 -2.12 -5.94
N TYR A 60 -12.49 -2.74 -6.77
CA TYR A 60 -11.21 -3.28 -6.32
C TYR A 60 -10.23 -2.17 -5.94
N SER A 61 -10.29 -1.02 -6.62
CA SER A 61 -9.56 0.19 -6.22
C SER A 61 -9.97 0.66 -4.84
N ALA A 62 -11.27 0.62 -4.55
CA ALA A 62 -11.78 1.02 -3.24
C ALA A 62 -11.36 0.04 -2.12
N VAL A 63 -11.30 -1.27 -2.43
CA VAL A 63 -10.73 -2.28 -1.52
C VAL A 63 -9.23 -2.01 -1.27
N ALA A 64 -8.47 -1.74 -2.33
CA ALA A 64 -7.05 -1.41 -2.22
C ALA A 64 -6.82 -0.14 -1.38
N GLN A 65 -7.64 0.89 -1.59
CA GLN A 65 -7.57 2.14 -0.85
C GLN A 65 -7.89 1.93 0.64
N ARG A 66 -8.92 1.12 0.96
CA ARG A 66 -9.22 0.75 2.35
C ARG A 66 -8.02 0.07 3.03
N MET A 67 -7.37 -0.88 2.36
CA MET A 67 -6.16 -1.51 2.90
C MET A 67 -5.03 -0.50 3.10
N ALA A 68 -4.81 0.38 2.12
CA ALA A 68 -3.79 1.42 2.21
C ALA A 68 -4.06 2.40 3.36
N ASP A 69 -5.31 2.78 3.60
CA ASP A 69 -5.71 3.66 4.70
C ASP A 69 -5.47 2.98 6.06
N GLU A 70 -5.71 1.68 6.15
CA GLU A 70 -5.43 0.90 7.36
C GLU A 70 -3.93 0.76 7.63
N VAL A 71 -3.13 0.48 6.59
CA VAL A 71 -1.67 0.49 6.68
C VAL A 71 -1.18 1.87 7.10
N TYR A 72 -1.68 2.95 6.48
CA TYR A 72 -1.31 4.31 6.84
C TYR A 72 -1.62 4.61 8.31
N THR A 73 -2.79 4.19 8.79
CA THR A 73 -3.19 4.38 10.19
C THR A 73 -2.23 3.69 11.15
N LEU A 74 -1.75 2.48 10.85
CA LEU A 74 -0.83 1.77 11.74
C LEU A 74 0.65 2.11 11.54
N ALA A 75 1.03 2.55 10.34
CA ALA A 75 2.42 2.78 9.95
C ALA A 75 2.86 4.24 10.10
N VAL A 76 1.93 5.20 10.10
CA VAL A 76 2.25 6.64 9.96
C VAL A 76 1.67 7.49 11.09
N SER A 77 0.67 7.02 11.85
CA SER A 77 0.03 7.85 12.88
C SER A 77 0.99 8.27 14.01
N ASP A 78 2.00 7.45 14.29
CA ASP A 78 2.82 7.56 15.49
C ASP A 78 4.29 7.93 15.18
N PHE A 79 4.62 8.20 13.92
CA PHE A 79 6.01 8.33 13.47
C PHE A 79 6.31 9.66 12.77
N ASN A 80 7.46 10.27 13.08
CA ASN A 80 7.88 11.51 12.46
C ASN A 80 9.16 11.31 11.65
N PHE A 81 8.99 11.14 10.32
CA PHE A 81 10.07 10.99 9.34
C PHE A 81 11.17 12.05 9.41
N LEU A 82 10.92 13.24 9.97
CA LEU A 82 11.96 14.25 10.11
C LEU A 82 12.77 14.08 11.39
N LEU A 83 12.18 13.57 12.48
CA LEU A 83 12.80 13.53 13.81
C LEU A 83 13.46 12.19 14.13
N ASP A 84 13.04 11.14 13.44
CA ASP A 84 13.46 9.78 13.69
C ASP A 84 14.45 9.29 12.61
N ALA A 85 15.23 8.27 12.95
CA ALA A 85 16.22 7.68 12.04
C ALA A 85 15.55 6.92 10.88
N PRO A 86 16.05 7.03 9.63
CA PRO A 86 15.46 6.39 8.44
C PRO A 86 15.21 4.88 8.58
N VAL A 87 16.15 4.14 9.17
CA VAL A 87 16.02 2.69 9.33
C VAL A 87 14.92 2.36 10.33
N SER A 88 14.87 3.08 11.45
CA SER A 88 13.81 2.94 12.45
C SER A 88 12.44 3.30 11.88
N ALA A 89 12.37 4.34 11.03
CA ALA A 89 11.18 4.74 10.29
C ALA A 89 10.63 3.62 9.43
N LEU A 90 11.51 3.08 8.62
CA LEU A 90 11.18 2.05 7.66
C LEU A 90 10.71 0.80 8.38
N ARG A 91 11.40 0.40 9.45
CA ARG A 91 11.02 -0.75 10.28
C ARG A 91 9.65 -0.57 10.93
N HIS A 92 9.37 0.61 11.47
CA HIS A 92 8.06 0.91 12.05
C HIS A 92 6.94 0.83 10.98
N ALA A 93 7.16 1.44 9.82
CA ALA A 93 6.19 1.41 8.73
C ALA A 93 5.93 -0.02 8.22
N ILE A 94 6.98 -0.83 8.09
CA ILE A 94 6.88 -2.24 7.68
C ILE A 94 6.21 -3.08 8.77
N THR A 95 6.38 -2.75 10.05
CA THR A 95 5.68 -3.42 11.16
C THR A 95 4.18 -3.22 11.06
N GLY A 96 3.72 -1.96 10.90
CA GLY A 96 2.30 -1.65 10.73
C GLY A 96 1.71 -2.31 9.48
N TYR A 97 2.48 -2.32 8.38
CA TYR A 97 2.12 -3.06 7.17
C TYR A 97 1.96 -4.57 7.41
N ALA A 98 2.94 -5.21 8.05
CA ALA A 98 2.92 -6.64 8.36
C ALA A 98 1.73 -7.01 9.26
N GLU A 99 1.36 -6.13 10.21
CA GLU A 99 0.18 -6.34 11.05
C GLU A 99 -1.12 -6.33 10.24
N VAL A 100 -1.30 -5.40 9.30
CA VAL A 100 -2.48 -5.38 8.42
C VAL A 100 -2.53 -6.63 7.55
N VAL A 101 -1.41 -6.99 6.92
CA VAL A 101 -1.33 -8.15 6.04
C VAL A 101 -1.55 -9.45 6.81
N GLY A 102 -1.00 -9.58 8.01
CA GLY A 102 -1.21 -10.74 8.87
C GLY A 102 -2.68 -10.91 9.29
N ARG A 103 -3.42 -9.80 9.45
CA ARG A 103 -4.87 -9.84 9.71
C ARG A 103 -5.70 -10.16 8.46
N HIS A 104 -5.21 -9.77 7.29
CA HIS A 104 -5.95 -9.84 6.02
C HIS A 104 -5.13 -10.47 4.87
N PRO A 105 -4.62 -11.71 5.01
CA PRO A 105 -3.69 -12.30 4.04
C PRO A 105 -4.35 -12.57 2.69
N ASN A 106 -5.64 -12.91 2.67
CA ASN A 106 -6.39 -13.14 1.45
C ASN A 106 -6.66 -11.84 0.68
N VAL A 107 -6.85 -10.72 1.39
CA VAL A 107 -7.00 -9.40 0.75
C VAL A 107 -5.69 -8.99 0.11
N PHE A 108 -4.55 -9.19 0.78
CA PHE A 108 -3.24 -8.95 0.17
C PHE A 108 -3.07 -9.80 -1.10
N ARG A 109 -3.30 -11.12 -1.03
CA ARG A 109 -3.20 -12.02 -2.18
C ARG A 109 -4.10 -11.59 -3.33
N PHE A 110 -5.34 -11.19 -3.06
CA PHE A 110 -6.26 -10.65 -4.07
C PHE A 110 -5.70 -9.41 -4.78
N LEU A 111 -5.15 -8.46 -4.03
CA LEU A 111 -4.56 -7.23 -4.58
C LEU A 111 -3.25 -7.51 -5.33
N ALA A 112 -2.44 -8.47 -4.86
CA ALA A 112 -1.19 -8.87 -5.49
C ALA A 112 -1.40 -9.69 -6.78
N GLN A 113 -2.38 -10.61 -6.81
CA GLN A 113 -2.73 -11.48 -7.95
C GLN A 113 -3.38 -10.73 -9.11
N SER A 114 -3.92 -9.52 -8.87
CA SER A 114 -4.41 -8.66 -9.95
C SER A 114 -3.34 -8.41 -11.03
N ARG A 115 -2.06 -8.65 -10.75
CA ARG A 115 -0.95 -8.53 -11.70
C ARG A 115 -0.87 -9.63 -12.78
N THR A 116 -1.44 -10.82 -12.58
CA THR A 116 -1.02 -12.05 -13.31
C THR A 116 -2.05 -12.67 -14.25
N THR A 117 -3.23 -12.08 -14.42
CA THR A 117 -4.26 -12.67 -15.30
C THR A 117 -4.39 -11.90 -16.62
N PRO A 118 -3.59 -12.20 -17.65
CA PRO A 118 -4.03 -12.03 -19.02
C PRO A 118 -5.07 -13.12 -19.32
N GLU A 119 -6.12 -12.78 -20.07
CA GLU A 119 -7.15 -13.69 -20.63
C GLU A 119 -8.45 -13.85 -19.82
N ASP A 120 -9.20 -12.73 -19.72
CA ASP A 120 -10.64 -12.71 -20.03
C ASP A 120 -11.03 -11.31 -20.53
N SER A 121 -10.86 -11.08 -21.83
CA SER A 121 -11.09 -9.82 -22.52
C SER A 121 -12.57 -9.45 -22.59
N ALA A 122 -13.07 -8.80 -21.53
CA ALA A 122 -14.23 -7.87 -21.58
C ALA A 122 -14.33 -6.90 -20.39
N ALA A 123 -13.49 -7.01 -19.35
CA ALA A 123 -13.63 -6.19 -18.15
C ALA A 123 -12.29 -5.73 -17.55
N ALA A 124 -11.86 -4.54 -18.00
CA ALA A 124 -10.86 -3.61 -17.45
C ALA A 124 -9.41 -4.11 -17.28
N PRO A 125 -8.40 -3.27 -17.60
CA PRO A 125 -7.02 -3.55 -17.22
C PRO A 125 -6.93 -3.74 -15.70
N PRO A 126 -6.11 -4.68 -15.22
CA PRO A 126 -5.95 -4.88 -13.80
C PRO A 126 -5.36 -3.62 -13.20
N LEU A 127 -5.90 -3.20 -12.06
CA LEU A 127 -5.24 -2.21 -11.23
C LEU A 127 -3.82 -2.70 -10.94
N ASP A 128 -2.82 -2.07 -11.52
CA ASP A 128 -1.42 -2.29 -11.14
C ASP A 128 -1.19 -1.48 -9.86
N ILE A 129 -1.84 -1.91 -8.76
CA ILE A 129 -1.82 -1.24 -7.46
C ILE A 129 -0.38 -0.97 -7.03
N GLY A 130 0.52 -1.93 -7.27
CA GLY A 130 1.94 -1.73 -7.01
C GLY A 130 2.56 -0.60 -7.84
N ARG A 131 2.14 -0.39 -9.10
CA ARG A 131 2.63 0.72 -9.93
C ARG A 131 2.06 2.05 -9.45
N ASP A 132 0.78 2.08 -9.09
CA ASP A 132 0.14 3.30 -8.59
C ASP A 132 0.77 3.73 -7.25
N ILE A 133 0.99 2.77 -6.35
CA ILE A 133 1.70 2.98 -5.09
C ILE A 133 3.13 3.46 -5.36
N ALA A 134 3.88 2.77 -6.23
CA ALA A 134 5.24 3.18 -6.59
C ALA A 134 5.28 4.61 -7.17
N THR A 135 4.34 4.96 -8.04
CA THR A 135 4.25 6.30 -8.67
C THR A 135 3.98 7.40 -7.64
N ARG A 136 3.08 7.12 -6.67
CA ARG A 136 2.82 8.04 -5.55
C ARG A 136 4.09 8.23 -4.71
N PHE A 137 4.79 7.15 -4.37
CA PHE A 137 6.05 7.24 -3.64
C PHE A 137 7.14 8.00 -4.41
N SER A 138 7.29 7.75 -5.72
CA SER A 138 8.22 8.50 -6.57
C SER A 138 7.93 9.99 -6.53
N THR A 139 6.67 10.39 -6.62
CA THR A 139 6.25 11.81 -6.59
C THR A 139 6.64 12.50 -5.29
N VAL A 140 6.44 11.81 -4.16
CA VAL A 140 6.82 12.34 -2.83
C VAL A 140 8.34 12.43 -2.71
N ALA A 141 9.05 11.36 -3.05
CA ALA A 141 10.50 11.30 -2.95
C ALA A 141 11.18 12.32 -3.88
N GLU A 142 10.66 12.54 -5.09
CA GLU A 142 11.13 13.58 -6.01
C GLU A 142 10.99 14.96 -5.39
N THR A 143 9.87 15.23 -4.73
CA THR A 143 9.61 16.51 -4.08
C THR A 143 10.61 16.77 -2.96
N ILE A 144 10.89 15.74 -2.15
CA ILE A 144 11.88 15.81 -1.06
C ILE A 144 13.28 16.06 -1.62
N LEU A 145 13.73 15.27 -2.60
CA LEU A 145 15.06 15.42 -3.19
C LEU A 145 15.26 16.77 -3.88
N LYS A 146 14.25 17.26 -4.61
CA LYS A 146 14.29 18.61 -5.23
C LYS A 146 14.38 19.73 -4.18
N SER A 147 13.85 19.54 -2.96
CA SER A 147 13.94 20.53 -1.89
C SER A 147 15.35 20.73 -1.30
N VAL A 148 16.28 19.82 -1.66
CA VAL A 148 17.70 19.86 -1.31
C VAL A 148 18.60 19.85 -2.54
N ASP A 149 18.07 20.27 -3.70
CA ASP A 149 18.79 20.41 -4.96
C ASP A 149 19.49 19.12 -5.46
N ALA A 150 18.96 17.95 -5.09
CA ALA A 150 19.50 16.65 -5.50
C ALA A 150 18.96 16.15 -6.86
N ASP A 151 19.78 15.37 -7.57
CA ASP A 151 19.38 14.70 -8.82
C ASP A 151 18.35 13.59 -8.57
N THR A 152 17.19 13.68 -9.22
CA THR A 152 16.10 12.70 -9.09
C THR A 152 16.09 11.64 -10.18
N THR A 153 17.05 11.64 -11.11
CA THR A 153 17.08 10.71 -12.25
C THR A 153 17.05 9.25 -11.78
N GLY A 154 16.07 8.48 -12.22
CA GLY A 154 15.95 7.05 -11.90
C GLY A 154 15.27 6.71 -10.57
N ILE A 155 14.68 7.71 -9.90
CA ILE A 155 13.92 7.51 -8.66
C ILE A 155 12.71 6.59 -8.85
N ASP A 156 12.09 6.61 -10.02
CA ASP A 156 11.00 5.74 -10.42
C ASP A 156 11.41 4.26 -10.42
N TYR A 157 12.63 3.96 -10.87
CA TYR A 157 13.20 2.61 -10.79
C TYR A 157 13.40 2.18 -9.32
N ALA A 158 13.93 3.06 -8.48
CA ALA A 158 14.15 2.77 -7.06
C ALA A 158 12.83 2.50 -6.33
N CYS A 159 11.83 3.38 -6.49
CA CYS A 159 10.51 3.22 -5.88
C CYS A 159 9.79 1.97 -6.41
N ARG A 160 9.83 1.71 -7.73
CA ARG A 160 9.21 0.52 -8.30
C ARG A 160 9.87 -0.77 -7.82
N ALA A 161 11.19 -0.78 -7.69
CA ALA A 161 11.94 -1.92 -7.19
C ALA A 161 11.69 -2.16 -5.69
N ALA A 162 11.63 -1.10 -4.87
CA ALA A 162 11.26 -1.20 -3.45
C ALA A 162 9.87 -1.81 -3.26
N VAL A 163 8.86 -1.29 -3.97
CA VAL A 163 7.49 -1.86 -3.93
C VAL A 163 7.48 -3.30 -4.43
N GLY A 164 8.23 -3.61 -5.49
CA GLY A 164 8.38 -4.98 -5.99
C GLY A 164 8.98 -5.94 -4.95
N ALA A 165 10.00 -5.50 -4.22
CA ALA A 165 10.63 -6.27 -3.14
C ALA A 165 9.65 -6.52 -1.99
N VAL A 166 8.88 -5.50 -1.57
CA VAL A 166 7.80 -5.65 -0.57
C VAL A 166 6.80 -6.68 -1.03
N LEU A 167 6.25 -6.55 -2.24
CA LEU A 167 5.24 -7.49 -2.75
C LEU A 167 5.77 -8.94 -2.81
N ALA A 168 6.99 -9.13 -3.30
CA ALA A 168 7.59 -10.46 -3.43
C ALA A 168 7.94 -11.09 -2.07
N ALA A 169 8.49 -10.32 -1.14
CA ALA A 169 8.82 -10.80 0.20
C ALA A 169 7.56 -11.15 0.99
N THR A 170 6.49 -10.35 0.87
CA THR A 170 5.21 -10.65 1.52
C THR A 170 4.57 -11.92 0.98
N ASP A 171 4.61 -12.13 -0.34
CA ASP A 171 4.10 -13.35 -0.97
C ASP A 171 4.84 -14.59 -0.41
N LEU A 172 6.17 -14.51 -0.33
CA LEU A 172 7.01 -15.54 0.29
C LEU A 172 6.66 -15.77 1.76
N TRP A 173 6.52 -14.71 2.55
CA TRP A 173 6.19 -14.79 3.97
C TRP A 173 4.81 -15.42 4.22
N LEU A 174 3.81 -15.09 3.41
CA LEU A 174 2.46 -15.64 3.58
C LEU A 174 2.37 -17.13 3.23
N ASP A 175 3.34 -17.66 2.49
CA ASP A 175 3.47 -19.08 2.17
C ASP A 175 4.39 -19.83 3.15
N ASP A 176 5.18 -19.10 3.95
CA ASP A 176 6.07 -19.64 4.98
C ASP A 176 5.37 -19.67 6.35
N GLN A 177 5.07 -20.87 6.85
CA GLN A 177 4.38 -21.06 8.13
C GLN A 177 5.32 -21.02 9.35
N GLU A 178 6.63 -21.03 9.14
CA GLU A 178 7.63 -21.08 10.22
C GLU A 178 8.20 -19.70 10.54
N LEU A 179 8.17 -18.77 9.59
CA LEU A 179 8.74 -17.43 9.75
C LEU A 179 7.82 -16.51 10.56
N GLU A 180 8.32 -16.06 11.71
CA GLU A 180 7.60 -15.10 12.56
C GLU A 180 7.53 -13.71 11.89
N ALA A 181 6.44 -12.99 12.15
CA ALA A 181 6.22 -11.66 11.56
C ALA A 181 7.36 -10.67 11.85
N ALA A 182 8.00 -10.77 13.03
CA ALA A 182 9.13 -9.93 13.39
C ALA A 182 10.36 -10.19 12.51
N GLU A 183 10.63 -11.45 12.17
CA GLU A 183 11.74 -11.83 11.30
C GLU A 183 11.50 -11.36 9.86
N PHE A 184 10.26 -11.50 9.38
CA PHE A 184 9.83 -10.92 8.10
C PHE A 184 10.05 -9.40 8.05
N VAL A 185 9.63 -8.68 9.09
CA VAL A 185 9.81 -7.22 9.20
C VAL A 185 11.30 -6.86 9.14
N ASP A 186 12.15 -7.57 9.86
CA ASP A 186 13.58 -7.29 9.90
C ASP A 186 14.25 -7.51 8.54
N GLN A 187 13.96 -8.64 7.89
CA GLN A 187 14.48 -8.95 6.56
C GLN A 187 14.00 -7.95 5.51
N LEU A 188 12.71 -7.65 5.47
CA LEU A 188 12.15 -6.72 4.49
C LEU A 188 12.66 -5.28 4.70
N SER A 189 12.81 -4.85 5.95
CA SER A 189 13.39 -3.54 6.29
C SER A 189 14.82 -3.41 5.78
N ALA A 190 15.65 -4.43 5.99
CA ALA A 190 17.02 -4.45 5.51
C ALA A 190 17.11 -4.42 3.98
N LEU A 191 16.26 -5.19 3.28
CA LEU A 191 16.21 -5.21 1.81
C LEU A 191 15.80 -3.87 1.21
N VAL A 192 14.72 -3.27 1.74
CA VAL A 192 14.22 -1.99 1.25
C VAL A 192 15.22 -0.87 1.58
N TRP A 193 15.79 -0.85 2.79
CA TRP A 193 16.82 0.14 3.16
C TRP A 193 18.04 0.03 2.26
N GLY A 194 18.59 -1.16 2.06
CA GLY A 194 19.76 -1.35 1.20
C GLY A 194 19.54 -0.89 -0.24
N LEU A 195 18.31 -1.04 -0.76
CA LEU A 195 17.94 -0.53 -2.08
C LEU A 195 17.91 1.00 -2.11
N LEU A 196 17.30 1.63 -1.10
CA LEU A 196 17.19 3.08 -1.00
C LEU A 196 18.56 3.73 -0.75
N ASP A 197 19.36 3.21 0.17
CA ASP A 197 20.72 3.67 0.46
C ASP A 197 21.61 3.57 -0.79
N ALA A 198 21.56 2.45 -1.52
CA ALA A 198 22.31 2.30 -2.77
C ALA A 198 21.89 3.33 -3.85
N PHE A 199 20.60 3.69 -3.91
CA PHE A 199 20.13 4.75 -4.79
C PHE A 199 20.63 6.13 -4.34
N LEU A 200 20.49 6.46 -3.06
CA LEU A 200 20.89 7.75 -2.50
C LEU A 200 22.40 8.00 -2.61
N ARG A 201 23.23 6.99 -2.34
CA ARG A 201 24.68 7.08 -2.53
C ARG A 201 25.07 7.39 -3.98
N ARG A 202 24.33 6.86 -4.96
CA ARG A 202 24.52 7.20 -6.38
C ARG A 202 24.12 8.63 -6.72
N LYS A 203 23.37 9.30 -5.86
CA LYS A 203 23.03 10.72 -5.93
C LYS A 203 23.95 11.57 -5.05
N GLU A 204 25.05 11.00 -4.57
CA GLU A 204 26.01 11.66 -3.68
C GLU A 204 25.37 12.10 -2.35
N ILE A 205 24.25 11.46 -1.98
CA ILE A 205 23.58 11.64 -0.69
C ILE A 205 24.01 10.50 0.22
N ASP A 206 24.76 10.82 1.26
CA ASP A 206 25.10 9.87 2.33
C ASP A 206 24.13 10.11 3.50
N LEU A 207 23.14 9.24 3.63
CA LEU A 207 22.27 9.19 4.80
C LEU A 207 22.80 8.13 5.75
N ASP A 208 23.18 8.55 6.96
CA ASP A 208 23.31 7.61 8.06
C ASP A 208 21.90 7.12 8.42
N GLY A 209 21.66 5.82 8.26
CA GLY A 209 20.37 5.20 8.53
C GLY A 209 19.96 5.22 10.00
N ASP A 210 20.92 5.45 10.89
CA ASP A 210 20.75 5.49 12.34
C ASP A 210 20.67 6.92 12.91
N GLU A 211 20.89 7.94 12.08
CA GLU A 211 20.72 9.35 12.47
C GLU A 211 19.41 9.93 11.93
N PRO A 212 18.77 10.86 12.67
CA PRO A 212 17.57 11.55 12.18
C PRO A 212 17.80 12.26 10.84
N ILE A 213 16.79 12.20 9.95
CA ILE A 213 16.88 12.78 8.60
C ILE A 213 17.26 14.27 8.64
N PHE A 214 16.74 15.04 9.59
CA PHE A 214 17.08 16.48 9.69
C PHE A 214 18.58 16.73 9.91
N VAL A 215 19.28 15.85 10.63
CA VAL A 215 20.73 15.94 10.87
C VAL A 215 21.49 15.74 9.57
N ALA A 216 21.10 14.72 8.79
CA ALA A 216 21.70 14.44 7.51
C ALA A 216 21.42 15.55 6.48
N LEU A 217 20.18 16.06 6.40
CA LEU A 217 19.83 17.17 5.51
C LEU A 217 20.54 18.47 5.87
N ALA A 218 20.80 18.74 7.15
CA ALA A 218 21.55 19.91 7.59
C ALA A 218 23.01 19.88 7.10
N ARG A 219 23.63 18.69 6.98
CA ARG A 219 24.99 18.53 6.43
C ARG A 219 25.05 18.77 4.92
N LEU A 220 23.98 18.47 4.18
CA LEU A 220 23.92 18.66 2.72
C LEU A 220 23.73 20.12 2.30
N LYS A 221 23.24 20.99 3.20
CA LYS A 221 23.04 22.42 2.96
C LYS A 221 24.21 23.31 3.40
N GLY A 222 25.22 22.76 4.07
CA GLY A 222 26.39 23.48 4.59
C GLY A 222 27.63 23.24 3.74
#